data_AF-A0A1F8M487-F1
#
_entry.id   AF-A0A1F8M487-F1
#
_cell.length_a   1.000
_cell.length_b   1.000
_cell.length_c   1.000
_cell.angle_alpha   90.00
_cell.angle_beta   90.00
_cell.angle_gamma   90.00
#
_symmetry.space_group_name_H-M   'P 1'
#
loop_
_entity.id
_entity.type
_entity.pdbx_description
1 polymer ?
#
loop_
_entity_poly.entity_id
_entity_poly.type
_entity_poly.pdbx_seq_one_letter_code
_entity_poly.pdbx_strand_id
1 'polypeptide(L)'
;MLDTLLSGLKFINQLLTAGIAITAFSLLLYALTFNLRDRVARSFALILMCVVIVFVGDAISSIVDSHQMLQLWLQFEWIGIAFLPACYFQFSEALLATTGRPSYGSQRWAIWLMYVISSGFLATLPFMLLVGPLVPDVFPAPHLQRTWLTWVFAIYFLAVMSWSWFNFWRAYQRTVTPTSRRRMRYLINGALAPVLGSYPFLLFGSSLATNHPLLFWLVAVLNNIFVVFLIIIMAYSVAFFGVSWPDRVVKRRLFKWLMRGPVTASSVLAITTLVRRVGESFGFEYSAAVPIVMVGSLLLFEYAITLAAPLWERWSFQGGDKSNLLLVQNLNERLLTTGDLRQFLESVLAAICDRIQAPNAFIIALNAGDLELMVNIGDTPPIHEMSDGLNHVATQNGNGNGLFIWDNFWLVPLHSQRTNEEVLGILGIARKPESILEDDQKEAVLFLAERAATALEDHVQQQEIISSIETLSPQIDMIQRLRAASRYGDTNVLTAPEIPLESPDVVRWVKDALTHYWGGPRLTDSPLMGLNVVRKTLEEHQDNPANALRAILRQAVDQVRPEGERRFTGEWILYNILEMKFMEGKKVREIATRLAMSEADLYRKQRVAIDAVATAILEMEQKVRADKKLR
;
A
#
# COMPACT_ATOMS: atom_id res chain seq x y z
N MET A 1 15.00 52.46 0.90
CA MET A 1 14.13 51.65 1.78
C MET A 1 12.93 51.07 1.04
N LEU A 2 12.25 51.85 0.19
CA LEU A 2 11.14 51.35 -0.64
C LEU A 2 11.61 50.34 -1.70
N ASP A 3 12.71 50.64 -2.41
CA ASP A 3 13.26 49.77 -3.45
C ASP A 3 13.84 48.46 -2.91
N THR A 4 14.42 48.52 -1.70
CA THR A 4 14.91 47.34 -0.98
C THR A 4 13.76 46.43 -0.55
N LEU A 5 12.64 47.01 -0.08
CA LEU A 5 11.43 46.25 0.25
C LEU A 5 10.79 45.63 -1.01
N LEU A 6 10.71 46.39 -2.10
CA LEU A 6 10.19 45.91 -3.38
C LEU A 6 11.04 44.79 -3.97
N SER A 7 12.37 44.92 -3.90
CA SER A 7 13.31 43.87 -4.33
C SER A 7 13.23 42.61 -3.46
N GLY A 8 12.97 42.78 -2.16
CA GLY A 8 12.72 41.67 -1.24
C GLY A 8 11.42 40.94 -1.57
N LEU A 9 10.32 41.67 -1.79
CA LEU A 9 9.02 41.09 -2.16
C LEU A 9 9.06 40.35 -3.50
N LYS A 10 9.72 40.93 -4.51
CA LYS A 10 9.94 40.25 -5.81
C LYS A 10 10.66 38.92 -5.63
N PHE A 11 11.73 38.91 -4.83
CA PHE A 11 12.50 37.71 -4.54
C PHE A 11 11.69 36.65 -3.79
N ILE A 12 10.92 37.05 -2.77
CA ILE A 12 10.01 36.14 -2.06
C ILE A 12 8.97 35.57 -3.03
N ASN A 13 8.44 36.39 -3.94
CA ASN A 13 7.49 35.92 -4.94
C ASN A 13 8.11 34.89 -5.90
N GLN A 14 9.32 35.17 -6.43
CA GLN A 14 10.06 34.21 -7.26
C GLN A 14 10.29 32.87 -6.54
N LEU A 15 10.70 32.94 -5.27
CA LEU A 15 10.88 31.75 -4.44
C LEU A 15 9.56 30.98 -4.25
N LEU A 16 8.48 31.70 -3.97
CA LEU A 16 7.15 31.09 -3.80
C LEU A 16 6.68 30.44 -5.09
N THR A 17 6.76 31.13 -6.24
CA THR A 17 6.43 30.59 -7.57
C THR A 17 7.16 29.26 -7.83
N ALA A 18 8.49 29.23 -7.63
CA ALA A 18 9.28 28.00 -7.76
C ALA A 18 8.85 26.93 -6.73
N GLY A 19 8.53 27.35 -5.50
CA GLY A 19 7.97 26.48 -4.47
C GLY A 19 6.61 25.87 -4.84
N ILE A 20 5.73 26.61 -5.54
CA ILE A 20 4.45 26.10 -6.05
C ILE A 20 4.72 25.03 -7.11
N ALA A 21 5.64 25.28 -8.05
CA ALA A 21 6.03 24.31 -9.08
C ALA A 21 6.53 23.00 -8.46
N ILE A 22 7.45 23.09 -7.49
CA ILE A 22 8.00 21.94 -6.77
C ILE A 22 6.89 21.19 -6.01
N THR A 23 6.01 21.94 -5.31
CA THR A 23 4.90 21.36 -4.54
C THR A 23 3.92 20.63 -5.45
N ALA A 24 3.49 21.27 -6.54
CA ALA A 24 2.58 20.70 -7.51
C ALA A 24 3.19 19.46 -8.18
N PHE A 25 4.48 19.50 -8.54
CA PHE A 25 5.17 18.36 -9.14
C PHE A 25 5.31 17.18 -8.17
N SER A 26 5.65 17.44 -6.91
CA SER A 26 5.72 16.39 -5.92
C SER A 26 4.35 15.77 -5.62
N LEU A 27 3.30 16.59 -5.54
CA LEU A 27 1.94 16.10 -5.36
C LEU A 27 1.44 15.35 -6.60
N LEU A 28 1.92 15.69 -7.80
CA LEU A 28 1.66 14.95 -9.02
C LEU A 28 2.26 13.55 -8.94
N LEU A 29 3.54 13.43 -8.56
CA LEU A 29 4.18 12.14 -8.34
C LEU A 29 3.46 11.30 -7.28
N TYR A 30 3.02 11.95 -6.19
CA TYR A 30 2.21 11.32 -5.17
C TYR A 30 0.89 10.78 -5.72
N ALA A 31 0.15 11.60 -6.49
CA ALA A 31 -1.13 11.22 -7.08
C ALA A 31 -1.01 10.06 -8.09
N LEU A 32 0.05 10.07 -8.91
CA LEU A 32 0.34 9.02 -9.89
C LEU A 32 0.63 7.66 -9.25
N THR A 33 1.22 7.65 -8.05
CA THR A 33 1.66 6.41 -7.39
C THR A 33 0.50 5.62 -6.78
N PHE A 34 -0.56 6.29 -6.30
CA PHE A 34 -1.54 5.64 -5.42
C PHE A 34 -2.95 5.43 -6.01
N ASN A 35 -3.39 6.23 -6.99
CA ASN A 35 -4.83 6.32 -7.30
C ASN A 35 -5.21 6.42 -8.79
N LEU A 36 -4.35 6.01 -9.73
CA LEU A 36 -4.64 6.15 -11.17
C LEU A 36 -5.88 5.40 -11.68
N ARG A 37 -6.38 4.40 -10.92
CA ARG A 37 -7.64 3.69 -11.27
C ARG A 37 -8.88 4.53 -10.98
N ASP A 38 -8.82 5.45 -10.01
CA ASP A 38 -9.95 6.31 -9.67
C ASP A 38 -10.02 7.52 -10.60
N ARG A 39 -11.24 7.85 -11.06
CA ARG A 39 -11.45 8.93 -12.03
C ARG A 39 -11.15 10.30 -11.43
N VAL A 40 -11.46 10.53 -10.16
CA VAL A 40 -11.25 11.82 -9.48
C VAL A 40 -9.75 12.08 -9.34
N ALA A 41 -9.00 11.08 -8.89
CA ALA A 41 -7.54 11.18 -8.74
C ALA A 41 -6.82 11.39 -10.08
N ARG A 42 -7.23 10.70 -11.14
CA ARG A 42 -6.67 10.90 -12.49
C ARG A 42 -6.92 12.31 -13.01
N SER A 43 -8.13 12.84 -12.85
CA SER A 43 -8.45 14.22 -13.26
C SER A 43 -7.70 15.26 -12.42
N PHE A 44 -7.53 15.01 -11.12
CA PHE A 44 -6.69 15.85 -10.26
C PHE A 44 -5.22 15.83 -10.68
N ALA A 45 -4.67 14.68 -11.08
CA ALA A 45 -3.31 14.60 -11.61
C ALA A 45 -3.14 15.45 -12.90
N LEU A 46 -4.14 15.47 -13.78
CA LEU A 46 -4.13 16.36 -14.96
C LEU A 46 -4.14 17.85 -14.57
N ILE A 47 -4.93 18.23 -13.55
CA ILE A 47 -4.89 19.60 -13.01
C ILE A 47 -3.50 19.93 -12.48
N LEU A 48 -2.89 19.06 -11.68
CA LEU A 48 -1.54 19.26 -11.15
C LEU A 48 -0.50 19.38 -12.27
N MET A 49 -0.62 18.60 -13.35
CA MET A 49 0.25 18.72 -14.52
C MET A 49 0.13 20.10 -15.17
N CYS A 50 -1.09 20.61 -15.38
CA CYS A 50 -1.30 21.97 -15.89
C CYS A 50 -0.66 23.00 -14.95
N VAL A 51 -0.86 22.88 -13.63
CA VAL A 51 -0.27 23.79 -12.63
C VAL A 51 1.26 23.74 -12.68
N VAL A 52 1.88 22.56 -12.80
CA VAL A 52 3.33 22.43 -12.94
C VAL A 52 3.81 23.17 -14.19
N ILE A 53 3.16 22.98 -15.34
CA ILE A 53 3.54 23.66 -16.60
C ILE A 53 3.51 25.19 -16.42
N VAL A 54 2.43 25.72 -15.81
CA VAL A 54 2.28 27.16 -15.55
C VAL A 54 3.39 27.67 -14.62
N PHE A 55 3.54 27.09 -13.43
CA PHE A 55 4.47 27.62 -12.44
C PHE A 55 5.95 27.35 -12.78
N VAL A 56 6.27 26.31 -13.57
CA VAL A 56 7.62 26.12 -14.12
C VAL A 56 7.91 27.19 -15.18
N GLY A 57 6.95 27.48 -16.06
CA GLY A 57 7.05 28.58 -17.02
C GLY A 57 7.33 29.91 -16.32
N ASP A 58 6.51 30.26 -15.33
CA ASP A 58 6.65 31.51 -14.55
C ASP A 58 7.97 31.58 -13.76
N ALA A 59 8.35 30.48 -13.10
CA ALA A 59 9.60 30.42 -12.34
C ALA A 59 10.82 30.66 -13.24
N ILE A 60 10.87 30.05 -14.42
CA ILE A 60 12.01 30.20 -15.34
C ILE A 60 11.97 31.56 -16.04
N SER A 61 10.80 32.04 -16.47
CA SER A 61 10.68 33.39 -17.06
C SER A 61 11.13 34.49 -16.10
N SER A 62 11.01 34.27 -14.79
CA SER A 62 11.45 35.26 -13.78
C SER A 62 12.97 35.40 -13.62
N ILE A 63 13.77 34.49 -14.21
CA ILE A 63 15.23 34.43 -14.07
C ILE A 63 15.94 34.66 -15.42
N VAL A 64 15.22 34.54 -16.53
CA VAL A 64 15.79 34.62 -17.89
C VAL A 64 15.90 36.06 -18.37
N ASP A 65 17.12 36.49 -18.72
CA ASP A 65 17.39 37.82 -19.27
C ASP A 65 17.24 37.91 -20.80
N SER A 66 17.31 36.77 -21.50
CA SER A 66 17.18 36.72 -22.96
C SER A 66 15.72 36.86 -23.39
N HIS A 67 15.42 37.89 -24.19
CA HIS A 67 14.06 38.20 -24.65
C HIS A 67 13.41 37.07 -25.45
N GLN A 68 14.21 36.35 -26.27
CA GLN A 68 13.72 35.20 -27.04
C GLN A 68 13.35 34.02 -26.12
N MET A 69 14.21 33.72 -25.14
CA MET A 69 13.94 32.65 -24.17
C MET A 69 12.77 33.04 -23.25
N LEU A 70 12.67 34.30 -22.84
CA LEU A 70 11.57 34.83 -22.04
C LEU A 70 10.23 34.65 -22.75
N GLN A 71 10.16 34.99 -24.04
CA GLN A 71 8.97 34.78 -24.86
C GLN A 71 8.60 33.29 -24.96
N LEU A 72 9.58 32.40 -25.16
CA LEU A 72 9.35 30.95 -25.24
C LEU A 72 8.79 30.39 -23.93
N TRP A 73 9.32 30.80 -22.77
CA TRP A 73 8.84 30.33 -21.46
C TRP A 73 7.45 30.85 -21.12
N LEU A 74 7.15 32.11 -21.45
CA LEU A 74 5.80 32.66 -21.33
C LEU A 74 4.82 31.94 -22.27
N GLN A 75 5.24 31.59 -23.48
CA GLN A 75 4.44 30.75 -24.39
C GLN A 75 4.22 29.33 -23.85
N PHE A 76 5.23 28.74 -23.21
CA PHE A 76 5.13 27.43 -22.57
C PHE A 76 4.10 27.43 -21.44
N GLU A 77 4.04 28.50 -20.65
CA GLU A 77 3.04 28.69 -19.59
C GLU A 77 1.60 28.56 -20.11
N TRP A 78 1.32 29.15 -21.27
CA TRP A 78 0.00 29.12 -21.91
C TRP A 78 -0.47 27.72 -22.28
N ILE A 79 0.43 26.74 -22.43
CA ILE A 79 0.06 25.33 -22.59
C ILE A 79 -0.75 24.86 -21.38
N GLY A 80 -0.28 25.18 -20.16
CA GLY A 80 -0.96 24.82 -18.93
C GLY A 80 -2.27 25.57 -18.76
N ILE A 81 -2.29 26.89 -19.03
CA ILE A 81 -3.49 27.74 -18.92
C ILE A 81 -4.59 27.28 -19.89
N ALA A 82 -4.23 26.93 -21.13
CA ALA A 82 -5.20 26.53 -22.16
C ALA A 82 -5.96 25.25 -21.79
N PHE A 83 -5.29 24.26 -21.18
CA PHE A 83 -5.91 22.98 -20.81
C PHE A 83 -6.58 22.99 -19.43
N LEU A 84 -6.28 23.97 -18.57
CA LEU A 84 -6.79 24.04 -17.21
C LEU A 84 -8.33 24.00 -17.14
N PRO A 85 -9.10 24.77 -17.95
CA PRO A 85 -10.58 24.69 -17.95
C PRO A 85 -11.11 23.29 -18.28
N ALA A 86 -10.55 22.61 -19.27
CA ALA A 86 -10.98 21.28 -19.69
C ALA A 86 -10.71 20.24 -18.58
N CYS A 87 -9.53 20.30 -17.96
CA CYS A 87 -9.18 19.46 -16.81
C CYS A 87 -10.10 19.69 -15.61
N TYR A 88 -10.46 20.94 -15.34
CA TYR A 88 -11.40 21.31 -14.27
C TYR A 88 -12.81 20.81 -14.51
N PHE A 89 -13.30 20.94 -15.74
CA PHE A 89 -14.59 20.41 -16.12
C PHE A 89 -14.64 18.89 -15.94
N GLN A 90 -13.61 18.18 -16.42
CA GLN A 90 -13.48 16.73 -16.22
C GLN A 90 -13.45 16.35 -14.73
N PHE A 91 -12.73 17.10 -13.90
CA PHE A 91 -12.68 16.87 -12.46
C PHE A 91 -14.06 17.08 -11.80
N SER A 92 -14.79 18.14 -12.18
CA SER A 92 -16.14 18.41 -11.69
C SER A 92 -17.15 17.30 -12.01
N GLU A 93 -17.05 16.73 -13.21
CA GLU A 93 -17.88 15.60 -13.63
C GLU A 93 -17.48 14.30 -12.90
N ALA A 94 -16.16 14.08 -12.68
CA ALA A 94 -15.68 12.96 -11.89
C ALA A 94 -16.21 13.00 -10.44
N LEU A 95 -16.26 14.18 -9.83
CA LEU A 95 -16.83 14.38 -8.50
C LEU A 95 -18.34 14.15 -8.47
N LEU A 96 -19.08 14.66 -9.46
CA LEU A 96 -20.52 14.41 -9.55
C LEU A 96 -20.84 12.92 -9.69
N ALA A 97 -20.01 12.17 -10.43
CA ALA A 97 -20.17 10.72 -10.57
C ALA A 97 -20.10 9.98 -9.23
N THR A 98 -19.30 10.46 -8.27
CA THR A 98 -19.23 9.88 -6.91
C THR A 98 -20.49 10.09 -6.08
N THR A 99 -21.38 11.01 -6.49
CA THR A 99 -22.62 11.36 -5.77
C THR A 99 -23.88 10.68 -6.33
N GLY A 100 -23.72 9.57 -7.08
CA GLY A 100 -24.85 8.76 -7.56
C GLY A 100 -25.51 9.27 -8.84
N ARG A 101 -24.89 10.20 -9.57
CA ARG A 101 -25.28 10.52 -10.96
C ARG A 101 -24.23 9.97 -11.92
N PRO A 102 -24.38 8.73 -12.39
CA PRO A 102 -23.49 8.21 -13.41
C PRO A 102 -23.60 9.09 -14.65
N SER A 103 -22.44 9.47 -15.16
CA SER A 103 -22.31 10.33 -16.33
C SER A 103 -22.77 9.57 -17.58
N TYR A 104 -23.98 9.85 -18.06
CA TYR A 104 -24.48 9.34 -19.34
C TYR A 104 -23.72 9.99 -20.51
N GLY A 105 -23.63 9.31 -21.65
CA GLY A 105 -22.69 9.58 -22.76
C GLY A 105 -22.58 11.02 -23.27
N SER A 106 -23.62 11.85 -23.11
CA SER A 106 -23.59 13.29 -23.46
C SER A 106 -22.50 14.07 -22.70
N GLN A 107 -22.22 13.72 -21.44
CA GLN A 107 -21.21 14.41 -20.63
C GLN A 107 -19.78 14.01 -21.01
N ARG A 108 -19.56 12.79 -21.53
CA ARG A 108 -18.25 12.40 -22.11
C ARG A 108 -17.96 13.20 -23.37
N TRP A 109 -18.99 13.43 -24.20
CA TRP A 109 -18.90 14.32 -25.36
C TRP A 109 -18.59 15.76 -24.95
N ALA A 110 -19.20 16.27 -23.88
CA ALA A 110 -18.89 17.61 -23.38
C ALA A 110 -17.42 17.74 -22.94
N ILE A 111 -16.87 16.76 -22.23
CA ILE A 111 -15.44 16.75 -21.85
C ILE A 111 -14.56 16.76 -23.11
N TRP A 112 -14.85 15.90 -24.08
CA TRP A 112 -14.10 15.84 -25.34
C TRP A 112 -14.13 17.17 -26.11
N LEU A 113 -15.32 17.79 -26.20
CA LEU A 113 -15.50 19.10 -26.82
C LEU A 113 -14.67 20.19 -26.13
N MET A 114 -14.61 20.22 -24.79
CA MET A 114 -13.76 21.16 -24.05
C MET A 114 -12.27 20.96 -24.36
N TYR A 115 -11.80 19.71 -24.45
CA TYR A 115 -10.42 19.44 -24.85
C TYR A 115 -10.13 19.88 -26.29
N VAL A 116 -11.07 19.64 -27.23
CA VAL A 116 -10.93 20.09 -28.62
C VAL A 116 -10.87 21.61 -28.72
N ILE A 117 -11.73 22.32 -27.99
CA ILE A 117 -11.71 23.80 -27.95
C ILE A 117 -10.38 24.31 -27.37
N SER A 118 -9.94 23.75 -26.23
CA SER A 118 -8.65 24.09 -25.63
C SER A 118 -7.47 23.82 -26.56
N SER A 119 -7.45 22.69 -27.28
CA SER A 119 -6.45 22.38 -28.30
C SER A 119 -6.52 23.33 -29.49
N GLY A 120 -7.72 23.76 -29.89
CA GLY A 120 -7.92 24.77 -30.93
C GLY A 120 -7.26 26.11 -30.58
N PHE A 121 -7.47 26.60 -29.35
CA PHE A 121 -6.77 27.78 -28.86
C PHE A 121 -5.26 27.59 -28.83
N LEU A 122 -4.79 26.42 -28.36
CA LEU A 122 -3.35 26.12 -28.32
C LEU A 122 -2.71 26.11 -29.71
N ALA A 123 -3.39 25.59 -30.72
CA ALA A 123 -2.90 25.58 -32.10
C ALA A 123 -2.69 26.98 -32.68
N THR A 124 -3.35 28.01 -32.13
CA THR A 124 -3.17 29.41 -32.53
C THR A 124 -2.00 30.13 -31.85
N LEU A 125 -1.39 29.49 -30.85
CA LEU A 125 -0.25 30.02 -30.09
C LEU A 125 1.02 30.27 -30.94
N PRO A 126 1.50 29.36 -31.81
CA PRO A 126 2.68 29.62 -32.64
C PRO A 126 2.48 30.75 -33.65
N PHE A 127 1.23 31.03 -34.02
CA PHE A 127 0.87 32.10 -34.96
C PHE A 127 0.68 33.48 -34.29
N MET A 128 1.00 33.61 -33.00
CA MET A 128 0.83 34.84 -32.20
C MET A 128 -0.61 35.41 -32.21
N LEU A 129 -1.61 34.57 -32.50
CA LEU A 129 -3.02 34.94 -32.55
C LEU A 129 -3.65 34.92 -31.16
N LEU A 130 -3.38 33.87 -30.38
CA LEU A 130 -3.87 33.75 -29.00
C LEU A 130 -3.26 34.81 -28.10
N VAL A 131 -1.98 35.11 -28.32
CA VAL A 131 -1.15 35.98 -27.50
C VAL A 131 -0.14 36.67 -28.41
N GLY A 132 -0.04 38.00 -28.30
CA GLY A 132 0.84 38.84 -29.13
C GLY A 132 2.31 38.83 -28.70
N PRO A 133 3.14 39.70 -29.32
CA PRO A 133 4.58 39.76 -29.03
C PRO A 133 4.87 40.16 -27.58
N LEU A 134 6.08 39.83 -27.12
CA LEU A 134 6.59 40.21 -25.80
C LEU A 134 6.67 41.74 -25.68
N VAL A 135 6.19 42.27 -24.56
CA VAL A 135 6.40 43.67 -24.17
C VAL A 135 7.43 43.70 -23.04
N PRO A 136 8.72 43.90 -23.34
CA PRO A 136 9.81 43.65 -22.39
C PRO A 136 9.98 44.69 -21.28
N ASP A 137 9.45 45.91 -21.44
CA ASP A 137 9.78 47.06 -20.57
C ASP A 137 8.56 47.73 -19.91
N VAL A 138 7.62 46.95 -19.34
CA VAL A 138 6.46 47.51 -18.62
C VAL A 138 6.44 47.06 -17.16
N PHE A 139 6.39 48.02 -16.24
CA PHE A 139 6.12 47.76 -14.82
C PHE A 139 4.69 47.23 -14.62
N PRO A 140 4.46 46.18 -13.80
CA PRO A 140 5.38 45.58 -12.81
C PRO A 140 6.20 44.37 -13.28
N ALA A 141 5.89 43.75 -14.43
CA ALA A 141 6.59 42.58 -14.98
C ALA A 141 6.41 42.44 -16.51
N PRO A 142 7.37 41.83 -17.23
CA PRO A 142 7.24 41.54 -18.66
C PRO A 142 6.06 40.61 -18.90
N HIS A 143 5.25 40.91 -19.92
CA HIS A 143 4.12 40.09 -20.28
C HIS A 143 3.92 40.07 -21.79
N LEU A 144 3.18 39.09 -22.28
CA LEU A 144 2.82 39.02 -23.69
C LEU A 144 1.59 39.90 -23.96
N GLN A 145 1.57 40.56 -25.12
CA GLN A 145 0.49 41.46 -25.49
C GLN A 145 -0.85 40.72 -25.63
N ARG A 146 -1.94 41.35 -25.16
CA ARG A 146 -3.30 40.80 -25.27
C ARG A 146 -3.85 41.03 -26.68
N THR A 147 -4.29 39.97 -27.35
CA THR A 147 -4.97 40.00 -28.65
C THR A 147 -6.49 39.90 -28.47
N TRP A 148 -7.26 40.11 -29.53
CA TRP A 148 -8.72 39.91 -29.49
C TRP A 148 -9.11 38.46 -29.13
N LEU A 149 -8.33 37.47 -29.58
CA LEU A 149 -8.55 36.05 -29.28
C LEU A 149 -8.30 35.73 -27.80
N THR A 150 -7.40 36.47 -27.13
CA THR A 150 -7.16 36.35 -25.69
C THR A 150 -8.43 36.68 -24.88
N TRP A 151 -9.21 37.67 -25.33
CA TRP A 151 -10.49 38.01 -24.68
C TRP A 151 -11.55 36.93 -24.89
N VAL A 152 -11.62 36.35 -26.09
CA VAL A 152 -12.51 35.21 -26.37
C VAL A 152 -12.14 34.02 -25.49
N PHE A 153 -10.84 33.73 -25.37
CA PHE A 153 -10.34 32.70 -24.47
C PHE A 153 -10.68 33.00 -23.00
N ALA A 154 -10.54 34.25 -22.54
CA ALA A 154 -10.89 34.63 -21.17
C ALA A 154 -12.39 34.40 -20.87
N ILE A 155 -13.28 34.71 -21.82
CA ILE A 155 -14.72 34.41 -21.70
C ILE A 155 -14.96 32.90 -21.62
N TYR A 156 -14.33 32.12 -22.50
CA TYR A 156 -14.38 30.66 -22.47
C TYR A 156 -13.90 30.10 -21.12
N PHE A 157 -12.74 30.56 -20.65
CA PHE A 157 -12.15 30.18 -19.37
C PHE A 157 -13.11 30.45 -18.21
N LEU A 158 -13.65 31.67 -18.12
CA LEU A 158 -14.59 32.06 -17.07
C LEU A 158 -15.90 31.26 -17.12
N ALA A 159 -16.44 31.01 -18.32
CA ALA A 159 -17.66 30.23 -18.50
C ALA A 159 -17.49 28.78 -18.03
N VAL A 160 -16.41 28.11 -18.45
CA VAL A 160 -16.13 26.72 -18.08
C VAL A 160 -15.78 26.58 -16.61
N MET A 161 -15.01 27.52 -16.05
CA MET A 161 -14.70 27.52 -14.61
C MET A 161 -15.95 27.74 -13.76
N SER A 162 -16.83 28.68 -14.15
CA SER A 162 -18.10 28.92 -13.47
C SER A 162 -19.01 27.70 -13.53
N TRP A 163 -19.07 27.02 -14.69
CA TRP A 163 -19.82 25.78 -14.85
C TRP A 163 -19.27 24.65 -13.96
N SER A 164 -17.95 24.49 -13.94
CA SER A 164 -17.28 23.51 -13.08
C SER A 164 -17.57 23.77 -11.60
N TRP A 165 -17.60 25.05 -11.20
CA TRP A 165 -17.93 25.45 -9.84
C TRP A 165 -19.38 25.14 -9.46
N PHE A 166 -20.33 25.39 -10.37
CA PHE A 166 -21.73 24.99 -10.19
C PHE A 166 -21.86 23.47 -10.01
N ASN A 167 -21.11 22.70 -10.80
CA ASN A 167 -21.05 21.24 -10.66
C ASN A 167 -20.49 20.80 -9.30
N PHE A 168 -19.42 21.44 -8.81
CA PHE A 168 -18.89 21.17 -7.47
C PHE A 168 -19.91 21.46 -6.36
N TRP A 169 -20.60 22.61 -6.43
CA TRP A 169 -21.64 22.97 -5.48
C TRP A 169 -22.77 21.94 -5.46
N ARG A 170 -23.20 21.49 -6.64
CA ARG A 170 -24.22 20.45 -6.79
C ARG A 170 -23.75 19.09 -6.24
N ALA A 171 -22.47 18.74 -6.42
CA ALA A 171 -21.89 17.56 -5.79
C ALA A 171 -21.95 17.68 -4.26
N TYR A 172 -21.59 18.84 -3.71
CA TYR A 172 -21.65 19.11 -2.26
C TYR A 172 -23.05 18.96 -1.67
N GLN A 173 -24.09 19.50 -2.32
CA GLN A 173 -25.47 19.38 -1.85
C GLN A 173 -25.96 17.93 -1.80
N ARG A 174 -25.48 17.07 -2.70
CA ARG A 174 -25.85 15.64 -2.75
C ARG A 174 -25.13 14.77 -1.75
N THR A 175 -24.05 15.25 -1.17
CA THR A 175 -23.27 14.47 -0.21
C THR A 175 -24.04 14.32 1.11
N VAL A 176 -24.45 13.09 1.42
CA VAL A 176 -25.32 12.76 2.56
C VAL A 176 -24.54 12.67 3.88
N THR A 177 -23.36 12.05 3.88
CA THR A 177 -22.63 11.80 5.13
C THR A 177 -21.84 13.03 5.61
N PRO A 178 -21.78 13.29 6.94
CA PRO A 178 -21.09 14.45 7.49
C PRO A 178 -19.57 14.43 7.23
N THR A 179 -18.98 13.23 7.18
CA THR A 179 -17.55 13.03 6.88
C THR A 179 -17.21 13.34 5.43
N SER A 180 -18.01 12.85 4.48
CA SER A 180 -17.83 13.16 3.06
C SER A 180 -18.13 14.63 2.77
N ARG A 181 -19.14 15.21 3.43
CA ARG A 181 -19.47 16.64 3.32
C ARG A 181 -18.33 17.55 3.80
N ARG A 182 -17.63 17.19 4.89
CA ARG A 182 -16.41 17.90 5.33
C ARG A 182 -15.30 17.85 4.27
N ARG A 183 -15.02 16.67 3.72
CA ARG A 183 -13.98 16.48 2.68
C ARG A 183 -14.31 17.20 1.39
N MET A 184 -15.58 17.18 0.97
CA MET A 184 -16.04 17.92 -0.19
C MET A 184 -15.85 19.43 -0.03
N ARG A 185 -16.08 20.01 1.16
CA ARG A 185 -15.77 21.43 1.40
C ARG A 185 -14.29 21.74 1.25
N TYR A 186 -13.42 20.91 1.81
CA TYR A 186 -11.98 21.08 1.68
C TYR A 186 -11.56 21.01 0.21
N LEU A 187 -12.10 20.06 -0.55
CA LEU A 187 -11.84 19.92 -1.98
C LEU A 187 -12.31 21.13 -2.78
N ILE A 188 -13.53 21.62 -2.54
CA ILE A 188 -14.09 22.80 -3.21
C ILE A 188 -13.25 24.04 -2.92
N ASN A 189 -12.92 24.28 -1.64
CA ASN A 189 -12.07 25.39 -1.27
C ASN A 189 -10.70 25.29 -1.97
N GLY A 190 -10.11 24.08 -1.98
CA GLY A 190 -8.85 23.79 -2.69
C GLY A 190 -8.92 24.02 -4.20
N ALA A 191 -10.07 23.78 -4.81
CA ALA A 191 -10.29 23.95 -6.25
C ALA A 191 -10.17 25.42 -6.72
N LEU A 192 -10.17 26.40 -5.81
CA LEU A 192 -9.87 27.81 -6.13
C LEU A 192 -8.39 28.07 -6.43
N ALA A 193 -7.48 27.18 -6.02
CA ALA A 193 -6.04 27.46 -6.08
C ALA A 193 -5.55 27.85 -7.48
N PRO A 194 -5.85 27.11 -8.55
CA PRO A 194 -5.34 27.42 -9.89
C PRO A 194 -6.00 28.64 -10.53
N VAL A 195 -7.27 28.94 -10.18
CA VAL A 195 -7.93 30.19 -10.60
C VAL A 195 -7.19 31.38 -10.00
N LEU A 196 -6.90 31.30 -8.70
CA LEU A 196 -6.11 32.30 -7.98
C LEU A 196 -4.65 32.33 -8.47
N GLY A 197 -4.05 31.19 -8.81
CA GLY A 197 -2.72 31.12 -9.40
C GLY A 197 -2.63 31.78 -10.77
N SER A 198 -3.72 31.75 -11.55
CA SER A 198 -3.81 32.46 -12.85
C SER A 198 -4.16 33.95 -12.74
N TYR A 199 -4.54 34.43 -11.55
CA TYR A 199 -4.99 35.81 -11.30
C TYR A 199 -3.92 36.89 -11.55
N PRO A 200 -2.62 36.70 -11.22
CA PRO A 200 -1.58 37.69 -11.51
C PRO A 200 -1.53 38.06 -13.00
N PHE A 201 -1.77 37.08 -13.89
CA PHE A 201 -1.76 37.25 -15.35
C PHE A 201 -2.91 38.11 -15.89
N LEU A 202 -4.05 38.13 -15.21
CA LEU A 202 -5.17 39.00 -15.58
C LEU A 202 -4.94 40.46 -15.14
N LEU A 203 -4.13 40.69 -14.10
CA LEU A 203 -3.80 42.02 -13.58
C LEU A 203 -2.54 42.64 -14.20
N PHE A 204 -1.62 41.85 -14.75
CA PHE A 204 -0.45 42.35 -15.49
C PHE A 204 -0.94 43.20 -16.68
N GLY A 205 -0.69 44.52 -16.62
CA GLY A 205 -1.15 45.50 -17.62
C GLY A 205 -2.32 46.39 -17.17
N SER A 206 -2.82 46.27 -15.94
CA SER A 206 -3.78 47.24 -15.37
C SER A 206 -3.08 48.49 -14.83
N SER A 207 -3.67 49.68 -15.01
CA SER A 207 -3.11 50.95 -14.53
C SER A 207 -2.89 50.99 -13.01
N LEU A 208 -3.66 50.19 -12.26
CA LEU A 208 -3.56 50.02 -10.82
C LEU A 208 -2.24 49.34 -10.39
N ALA A 209 -1.75 48.38 -11.17
CA ALA A 209 -0.51 47.66 -10.89
C ALA A 209 0.74 48.53 -11.16
N THR A 210 0.65 49.42 -12.15
CA THR A 210 1.72 50.38 -12.46
C THR A 210 1.83 51.48 -11.40
N ASN A 211 0.68 51.93 -10.86
CA ASN A 211 0.66 53.02 -9.87
C ASN A 211 0.98 52.59 -8.43
N HIS A 212 0.70 51.33 -8.06
CA HIS A 212 0.95 50.81 -6.71
C HIS A 212 1.73 49.48 -6.70
N PRO A 213 3.01 49.49 -7.08
CA PRO A 213 3.79 48.26 -7.26
C PRO A 213 4.03 47.51 -5.94
N LEU A 214 4.14 48.19 -4.80
CA LEU A 214 4.26 47.53 -3.48
C LEU A 214 3.01 46.70 -3.13
N LEU A 215 1.82 47.28 -3.29
CA LEU A 215 0.56 46.59 -3.02
C LEU A 215 0.40 45.39 -3.96
N PHE A 216 0.78 45.57 -5.23
CA PHE A 216 0.77 44.49 -6.22
C PHE A 216 1.61 43.29 -5.77
N TRP A 217 2.89 43.50 -5.42
CA TRP A 217 3.78 42.40 -5.01
C TRP A 217 3.37 41.78 -3.66
N LEU A 218 2.82 42.57 -2.73
CA LEU A 218 2.29 42.04 -1.47
C LEU A 218 1.09 41.12 -1.72
N VAL A 219 0.14 41.55 -2.56
CA VAL A 219 -1.01 40.72 -2.96
C VAL A 219 -0.56 39.48 -3.71
N ALA A 220 0.44 39.58 -4.60
CA ALA A 220 0.99 38.43 -5.33
C ALA A 220 1.62 37.39 -4.38
N VAL A 221 2.42 37.84 -3.40
CA VAL A 221 3.01 36.96 -2.37
C VAL A 221 1.92 36.27 -1.54
N LEU A 222 0.92 37.02 -1.06
CA LEU A 222 -0.21 36.44 -0.30
C LEU A 222 -1.00 35.43 -1.14
N ASN A 223 -1.25 35.76 -2.41
CA ASN A 223 -1.94 34.89 -3.34
C ASN A 223 -1.16 33.58 -3.55
N ASN A 224 0.15 33.65 -3.79
CA ASN A 224 0.99 32.47 -3.95
C ASN A 224 1.02 31.58 -2.70
N ILE A 225 1.09 32.16 -1.49
CA ILE A 225 0.96 31.40 -0.24
C ILE A 225 -0.39 30.67 -0.18
N PHE A 226 -1.47 31.37 -0.56
CA PHE A 226 -2.81 30.80 -0.58
C PHE A 226 -2.94 29.67 -1.61
N VAL A 227 -2.33 29.81 -2.79
CA VAL A 227 -2.31 28.79 -3.84
C VAL A 227 -1.63 27.50 -3.34
N VAL A 228 -0.44 27.61 -2.72
CA VAL A 228 0.26 26.44 -2.14
C VAL A 228 -0.63 25.73 -1.12
N PHE A 229 -1.20 26.50 -0.18
CA PHE A 229 -2.08 25.98 0.85
C PHE A 229 -3.31 25.25 0.28
N LEU A 230 -3.97 25.87 -0.70
CA LEU A 230 -5.15 25.29 -1.33
C LEU A 230 -4.84 24.04 -2.17
N ILE A 231 -3.70 23.99 -2.87
CA ILE A 231 -3.25 22.78 -3.60
C ILE A 231 -3.03 21.63 -2.62
N ILE A 232 -2.41 21.89 -1.45
CA ILE A 232 -2.19 20.87 -0.42
C ILE A 232 -3.52 20.37 0.15
N ILE A 233 -4.48 21.26 0.42
CA ILE A 233 -5.83 20.87 0.88
C ILE A 233 -6.56 20.05 -0.17
N MET A 234 -6.44 20.43 -1.45
CA MET A 234 -7.03 19.69 -2.56
C MET A 234 -6.43 18.29 -2.64
N ALA A 235 -5.10 18.16 -2.60
CA ALA A 235 -4.41 16.88 -2.59
C ALA A 235 -4.82 15.99 -1.41
N TYR A 236 -4.92 16.57 -0.22
CA TYR A 236 -5.40 15.88 0.98
C TYR A 236 -6.81 15.32 0.78
N SER A 237 -7.71 16.12 0.20
CA SER A 237 -9.09 15.71 -0.03
C SER A 237 -9.19 14.62 -1.11
N VAL A 238 -8.39 14.74 -2.17
CA VAL A 238 -8.33 13.77 -3.28
C VAL A 238 -7.72 12.44 -2.84
N ALA A 239 -6.76 12.44 -1.91
CA ALA A 239 -6.11 11.23 -1.40
C ALA A 239 -7.08 10.22 -0.73
N PHE A 240 -8.29 10.65 -0.38
CA PHE A 240 -9.35 9.77 0.15
C PHE A 240 -10.18 9.06 -0.91
N PHE A 241 -10.13 9.50 -2.16
CA PHE A 241 -10.78 8.83 -3.27
C PHE A 241 -9.88 7.69 -3.76
N GLY A 242 -10.44 6.50 -3.97
CA GLY A 242 -9.71 5.33 -4.47
C GLY A 242 -8.93 4.50 -3.43
N VAL A 243 -8.76 4.96 -2.18
CA VAL A 243 -7.95 4.24 -1.15
C VAL A 243 -8.78 3.89 0.10
N SER A 244 -8.60 2.65 0.59
CA SER A 244 -9.27 2.11 1.79
C SER A 244 -8.65 2.56 3.13
N TRP A 245 -7.73 3.52 3.13
CA TRP A 245 -6.95 3.86 4.33
C TRP A 245 -7.74 4.69 5.36
N PRO A 246 -7.46 4.47 6.66
CA PRO A 246 -7.91 5.35 7.73
C PRO A 246 -7.40 6.79 7.56
N ASP A 247 -8.16 7.77 8.05
CA ASP A 247 -7.83 9.21 8.01
C ASP A 247 -6.41 9.52 8.51
N ARG A 248 -6.03 8.86 9.61
CA ARG A 248 -4.70 8.94 10.22
C ARG A 248 -3.57 8.54 9.27
N VAL A 249 -3.76 7.48 8.47
CA VAL A 249 -2.71 6.95 7.59
C VAL A 249 -2.49 7.88 6.41
N VAL A 250 -3.58 8.42 5.83
CA VAL A 250 -3.52 9.40 4.74
C VAL A 250 -2.81 10.68 5.21
N LYS A 251 -3.22 11.24 6.37
CA LYS A 251 -2.55 12.42 6.97
C LYS A 251 -1.06 12.18 7.18
N ARG A 252 -0.70 11.07 7.84
CA ARG A 252 0.70 10.72 8.12
C ARG A 252 1.51 10.58 6.85
N ARG A 253 1.00 9.87 5.84
CA ARG A 253 1.73 9.64 4.59
C ARG A 253 1.87 10.92 3.77
N LEU A 254 0.79 11.68 3.62
CA LEU A 254 0.84 12.96 2.90
C LEU A 254 1.77 13.95 3.58
N PHE A 255 1.72 14.05 4.91
CA PHE A 255 2.62 14.93 5.67
C PHE A 255 4.08 14.52 5.52
N LYS A 256 4.41 13.23 5.71
CA LYS A 256 5.78 12.73 5.48
C LYS A 256 6.27 12.99 4.06
N TRP A 257 5.40 12.77 3.07
CA TRP A 257 5.71 13.06 1.67
C TRP A 257 5.95 14.55 1.42
N LEU A 258 5.09 15.41 1.98
CA LEU A 258 5.17 16.86 1.83
C LEU A 258 6.42 17.44 2.50
N MET A 259 6.76 16.94 3.70
CA MET A 259 7.97 17.35 4.40
C MET A 259 9.22 16.94 3.62
N ARG A 260 9.28 15.68 3.18
CA ARG A 260 10.46 15.13 2.51
C ARG A 260 10.68 15.68 1.10
N GLY A 261 9.60 15.86 0.33
CA GLY A 261 9.69 16.35 -1.04
C GLY A 261 9.66 17.89 -1.08
N PRO A 262 8.48 18.52 -1.16
CA PRO A 262 8.36 19.96 -1.40
C PRO A 262 9.02 20.84 -0.37
N VAL A 263 8.83 20.59 0.92
CA VAL A 263 9.39 21.46 1.96
C VAL A 263 10.91 21.43 1.90
N THR A 264 11.54 20.25 1.89
CA THR A 264 12.99 20.12 1.72
C THR A 264 13.48 20.78 0.44
N ALA A 265 12.89 20.45 -0.72
CA ALA A 265 13.35 20.97 -2.01
C ALA A 265 13.21 22.50 -2.12
N SER A 266 12.08 23.06 -1.68
CA SER A 266 11.86 24.51 -1.67
C SER A 266 12.76 25.23 -0.66
N SER A 267 13.00 24.65 0.53
CA SER A 267 13.92 25.22 1.51
C SER A 267 15.38 25.17 1.06
N VAL A 268 15.83 24.06 0.46
CA VAL A 268 17.17 23.94 -0.12
C VAL A 268 17.34 24.96 -1.24
N LEU A 269 16.37 25.07 -2.15
CA LEU A 269 16.39 26.09 -3.22
C LEU A 269 16.45 27.52 -2.65
N ALA A 270 15.71 27.80 -1.57
CA ALA A 270 15.71 29.11 -0.93
C ALA A 270 17.07 29.46 -0.34
N ILE A 271 17.68 28.52 0.38
CA ILE A 271 18.97 28.73 1.02
C ILE A 271 20.06 28.88 -0.05
N THR A 272 20.08 28.02 -1.08
CA THR A 272 21.10 28.09 -2.14
C THR A 272 20.99 29.37 -2.96
N THR A 273 19.77 29.79 -3.29
CA THR A 273 19.54 31.05 -4.02
C THR A 273 19.92 32.26 -3.17
N LEU A 274 19.63 32.23 -1.85
CA LEU A 274 20.05 33.29 -0.93
C LEU A 274 21.57 33.37 -0.83
N VAL A 275 22.25 32.23 -0.69
CA VAL A 275 23.73 32.16 -0.64
C VAL A 275 24.35 32.64 -1.94
N ARG A 276 23.80 32.27 -3.09
CA ARG A 276 24.27 32.77 -4.40
C ARG A 276 24.16 34.29 -4.47
N ARG A 277 23.00 34.84 -4.10
CA ARG A 277 22.75 36.29 -4.13
C ARG A 277 23.67 37.06 -3.17
N VAL A 278 23.93 36.52 -1.99
CA VAL A 278 24.89 37.10 -1.04
C VAL A 278 26.31 37.01 -1.62
N GLY A 279 26.70 35.88 -2.21
CA GLY A 279 28.00 35.70 -2.86
C GLY A 279 28.25 36.69 -3.99
N GLU A 280 27.25 36.90 -4.86
CA GLU A 280 27.27 37.92 -5.93
C GLU A 280 27.46 39.33 -5.35
N SER A 281 26.81 39.65 -4.21
CA SER A 281 26.98 40.95 -3.55
C SER A 281 28.39 41.19 -2.98
N PHE A 282 29.14 40.11 -2.71
CA PHE A 282 30.54 40.15 -2.31
C PHE A 282 31.52 40.03 -3.49
N GLY A 283 31.03 39.96 -4.74
CA GLY A 283 31.85 39.88 -5.95
C GLY A 283 32.28 38.47 -6.38
N PHE A 284 31.71 37.42 -5.79
CA PHE A 284 31.99 36.03 -6.18
C PHE A 284 30.94 35.52 -7.17
N GLU A 285 31.25 35.55 -8.48
CA GLU A 285 30.33 35.10 -9.56
C GLU A 285 29.99 33.60 -9.48
N TYR A 286 30.95 32.77 -9.05
CA TYR A 286 30.74 31.34 -8.78
C TYR A 286 31.15 31.02 -7.36
N SER A 287 30.20 31.13 -6.42
CA SER A 287 30.44 30.74 -5.05
C SER A 287 30.48 29.22 -4.91
N ALA A 288 31.67 28.65 -4.72
CA ALA A 288 31.87 27.23 -4.37
C ALA A 288 31.12 26.81 -3.09
N ALA A 289 30.64 27.78 -2.29
CA ALA A 289 29.78 27.52 -1.15
C ALA A 289 28.38 27.03 -1.54
N VAL A 290 27.87 27.34 -2.75
CA VAL A 290 26.49 26.99 -3.14
C VAL A 290 26.27 25.47 -3.16
N PRO A 291 27.09 24.63 -3.82
CA PRO A 291 26.93 23.17 -3.75
C PRO A 291 27.13 22.60 -2.35
N ILE A 292 28.08 23.15 -1.56
CA ILE A 292 28.34 22.69 -0.18
C ILE A 292 27.12 22.95 0.71
N VAL A 293 26.56 24.16 0.65
CA VAL A 293 25.36 24.52 1.40
C VAL A 293 24.14 23.75 0.89
N MET A 294 24.04 23.50 -0.42
CA MET A 294 22.98 22.66 -0.98
C MET A 294 22.99 21.26 -0.38
N VAL A 295 24.13 20.57 -0.41
CA VAL A 295 24.26 19.22 0.15
C VAL A 295 24.07 19.23 1.67
N GLY A 296 24.69 20.19 2.37
CA GLY A 296 24.58 20.33 3.83
C GLY A 296 23.14 20.58 4.28
N SER A 297 22.42 21.50 3.63
CA SER A 297 21.02 21.79 3.94
C SER A 297 20.10 20.62 3.61
N LEU A 298 20.32 19.93 2.48
CA LEU A 298 19.55 18.73 2.13
C LEU A 298 19.70 17.63 3.19
N LEU A 299 20.94 17.30 3.58
CA LEU A 299 21.20 16.30 4.61
C LEU A 299 20.63 16.72 5.98
N LEU A 300 20.77 17.99 6.35
CA LEU A 300 20.25 18.52 7.61
C LEU A 300 18.72 18.44 7.67
N PHE A 301 18.02 18.80 6.59
CA PHE A 301 16.56 18.68 6.54
C PHE A 301 16.10 17.22 6.56
N GLU A 302 16.71 16.32 5.79
CA GLU A 302 16.36 14.89 5.81
C GLU A 302 16.60 14.27 7.20
N TYR A 303 17.70 14.62 7.87
CA TYR A 303 17.96 14.20 9.24
C TYR A 303 16.93 14.79 10.23
N ALA A 304 16.64 16.09 10.14
CA ALA A 304 15.67 16.76 11.00
C ALA A 304 14.27 16.17 10.85
N ILE A 305 13.84 15.86 9.62
CA ILE A 305 12.55 15.21 9.33
C ILE A 305 12.51 13.82 9.96
N THR A 306 13.60 13.05 9.87
CA THR A 306 13.70 11.71 10.47
C THR A 306 13.59 11.76 11.99
N LEU A 307 14.29 12.70 12.63
CA LEU A 307 14.26 12.90 14.08
C LEU A 307 12.87 13.34 14.57
N ALA A 308 12.21 14.22 13.82
CA ALA A 308 10.97 14.83 14.25
C ALA A 308 9.71 14.05 13.81
N ALA A 309 9.83 13.12 12.85
CA ALA A 309 8.76 12.19 12.47
C ALA A 309 8.04 11.51 13.66
N PRO A 310 8.73 10.91 14.66
CA PRO A 310 8.06 10.30 15.82
C PRO A 310 7.33 11.31 16.71
N LEU A 311 7.80 12.56 16.80
CA LEU A 311 7.16 13.62 17.61
C LEU A 311 5.79 14.01 17.04
N TRP A 312 5.71 14.20 15.71
CA TRP A 312 4.43 14.51 15.06
C TRP A 312 3.47 13.33 15.04
N GLU A 313 3.97 12.11 14.95
CA GLU A 313 3.14 10.93 15.14
C GLU A 313 2.48 10.97 16.52
N ARG A 314 3.25 11.19 17.59
CA ARG A 314 2.71 11.28 18.97
C ARG A 314 1.66 12.39 19.15
N TRP A 315 1.81 13.53 18.47
CA TRP A 315 0.86 14.65 18.52
C TRP A 315 -0.43 14.39 17.75
N SER A 316 -0.33 13.74 16.58
CA SER A 316 -1.50 13.42 15.73
C SER A 316 -2.39 12.31 16.30
N PHE A 317 -1.85 11.44 17.18
CA PHE A 317 -2.57 10.36 17.86
C PHE A 317 -3.29 10.80 19.17
N GLN A 318 -4.05 11.90 19.15
CA GLN A 318 -4.96 12.25 20.26
C GLN A 318 -6.27 11.44 20.13
N GLY A 319 -6.22 10.17 20.54
CA GLY A 319 -7.37 9.27 20.67
C GLY A 319 -6.90 7.94 21.30
N GLY A 320 -7.75 7.29 22.10
CA GLY A 320 -7.44 6.16 23.02
C GLY A 320 -6.83 4.87 22.44
N ASP A 321 -6.31 4.90 21.22
CA ASP A 321 -5.67 3.78 20.50
C ASP A 321 -4.15 3.66 20.78
N LYS A 322 -3.57 4.57 21.59
CA LYS A 322 -2.13 4.57 21.91
C LYS A 322 -1.71 3.30 22.66
N SER A 323 -2.52 2.82 23.61
CA SER A 323 -2.20 1.62 24.39
C SER A 323 -2.14 0.37 23.51
N ASN A 324 -3.09 0.21 22.59
CA ASN A 324 -3.15 -0.94 21.68
C ASN A 324 -2.00 -0.92 20.67
N LEU A 325 -1.62 0.24 20.13
CA LEU A 325 -0.48 0.35 19.23
C LEU A 325 0.86 0.11 19.94
N LEU A 326 1.01 0.59 21.17
CA LEU A 326 2.19 0.32 21.98
C LEU A 326 2.29 -1.17 22.34
N LEU A 327 1.17 -1.84 22.60
CA LEU A 327 1.14 -3.30 22.79
C LEU A 327 1.67 -4.06 21.57
N VAL A 328 1.22 -3.71 20.37
CA VAL A 328 1.69 -4.36 19.12
C VAL A 328 3.16 -4.04 18.84
N GLN A 329 3.61 -2.81 19.11
CA GLN A 329 5.02 -2.44 18.98
C GLN A 329 5.90 -3.19 19.98
N ASN A 330 5.49 -3.25 21.25
CA ASN A 330 6.20 -4.00 22.28
C ASN A 330 6.23 -5.50 21.98
N LEU A 331 5.17 -6.07 21.41
CA LEU A 331 5.18 -7.45 20.91
C LEU A 331 6.25 -7.59 19.81
N ASN A 332 6.21 -6.74 18.78
CA ASN A 332 7.19 -6.78 17.69
C ASN A 332 8.64 -6.62 18.17
N GLU A 333 8.89 -5.81 19.20
CA GLU A 333 10.21 -5.60 19.80
C GLU A 333 10.66 -6.74 20.74
N ARG A 334 9.73 -7.58 21.22
CA ARG A 334 9.99 -8.67 22.17
C ARG A 334 9.80 -10.07 21.57
N LEU A 335 9.39 -10.19 20.32
CA LEU A 335 9.30 -11.48 19.62
C LEU A 335 10.71 -12.07 19.50
N LEU A 336 10.88 -13.28 20.02
CA LEU A 336 12.10 -14.05 19.85
C LEU A 336 11.93 -14.90 18.59
N THR A 337 12.89 -14.85 17.68
CA THR A 337 12.86 -15.78 16.55
C THR A 337 13.20 -17.20 17.03
N THR A 338 12.76 -18.22 16.29
CA THR A 338 13.16 -19.61 16.56
C THR A 338 14.69 -19.77 16.53
N GLY A 339 15.39 -18.94 15.74
CA GLY A 339 16.86 -18.89 15.71
C GLY A 339 17.46 -18.33 17.00
N ASP A 340 16.91 -17.22 17.52
CA ASP A 340 17.38 -16.62 18.77
C ASP A 340 17.20 -17.57 19.96
N LEU A 341 16.06 -18.26 20.03
CA LEU A 341 15.80 -19.29 21.04
C LEU A 341 16.81 -20.43 20.95
N ARG A 342 17.05 -20.96 19.75
CA ARG A 342 18.00 -22.05 19.52
C ARG A 342 19.41 -21.66 19.96
N GLN A 343 19.86 -20.47 19.58
CA GLN A 343 21.18 -19.96 19.95
C GLN A 343 21.32 -19.75 21.47
N PHE A 344 20.26 -19.29 22.12
CA PHE A 344 20.23 -19.18 23.58
C PHE A 344 20.31 -20.57 24.24
N LEU A 345 19.49 -21.53 23.82
CA LEU A 345 19.52 -22.91 24.33
C LEU A 345 20.86 -23.60 24.05
N GLU A 346 21.49 -23.35 22.91
CA GLU A 346 22.87 -23.78 22.59
C GLU A 346 23.89 -23.21 23.58
N SER A 347 23.75 -21.93 23.93
CA SER A 347 24.64 -21.28 24.90
C SER A 347 24.46 -21.85 26.31
N VAL A 348 23.21 -22.15 26.71
CA VAL A 348 22.91 -22.81 27.99
C VAL A 348 23.49 -24.23 28.01
N LEU A 349 23.26 -25.00 26.94
CA LEU A 349 23.75 -26.37 26.83
C LEU A 349 25.29 -26.42 26.84
N ALA A 350 25.95 -25.48 26.16
CA ALA A 350 27.41 -25.36 26.16
C ALA A 350 27.95 -25.08 27.56
N ALA A 351 27.32 -24.15 28.30
CA ALA A 351 27.70 -23.85 29.68
C ALA A 351 27.53 -25.07 30.61
N ILE A 352 26.50 -25.90 30.40
CA ILE A 352 26.27 -27.15 31.12
C ILE A 352 27.37 -28.18 30.77
N CYS A 353 27.66 -28.37 29.47
CA CYS A 353 28.72 -29.26 29.00
C CYS A 353 30.10 -28.86 29.55
N ASP A 354 30.44 -27.57 29.54
CA ASP A 354 31.72 -27.07 30.04
C ASP A 354 31.85 -27.26 31.56
N ARG A 355 30.75 -27.08 32.32
CA ARG A 355 30.76 -27.21 33.79
C ARG A 355 30.90 -28.66 34.24
N ILE A 356 30.28 -29.61 33.54
CA ILE A 356 30.28 -31.04 33.88
C ILE A 356 31.35 -31.83 33.11
N GLN A 357 31.94 -31.20 32.08
CA GLN A 357 32.81 -31.85 31.10
C GLN A 357 32.14 -33.05 30.42
N ALA A 358 30.85 -32.90 30.08
CA ALA A 358 30.07 -33.93 29.41
C ALA A 358 30.27 -33.85 27.88
N PRO A 359 30.53 -34.99 27.20
CA PRO A 359 30.81 -35.00 25.76
C PRO A 359 29.57 -34.70 24.90
N ASN A 360 28.39 -35.12 25.37
CA ASN A 360 27.14 -34.95 24.64
C ASN A 360 26.05 -34.40 25.57
N ALA A 361 25.20 -33.51 25.08
CA ALA A 361 24.00 -33.06 25.76
C ALA A 361 22.92 -32.65 24.74
N PHE A 362 21.67 -32.58 25.17
CA PHE A 362 20.56 -32.18 24.30
C PHE A 362 19.40 -31.56 25.08
N ILE A 363 18.58 -30.76 24.40
CA ILE A 363 17.31 -30.25 24.91
C ILE A 363 16.22 -30.64 23.92
N ILE A 364 15.17 -31.29 24.43
CA ILE A 364 13.97 -31.68 23.69
C ILE A 364 12.80 -30.88 24.27
N ALA A 365 11.98 -30.28 23.41
CA ALA A 365 10.72 -29.67 23.82
C ALA A 365 9.55 -30.63 23.58
N LEU A 366 8.55 -30.58 24.44
CA LEU A 366 7.25 -31.23 24.19
C LEU A 366 6.34 -30.24 23.46
N ASN A 367 5.89 -30.58 22.26
CA ASN A 367 4.97 -29.76 21.49
C ASN A 367 3.77 -30.60 21.05
N ALA A 368 2.59 -30.34 21.63
CA ALA A 368 1.31 -30.98 21.28
C ALA A 368 1.34 -32.53 21.12
N GLY A 369 2.20 -33.22 21.88
CA GLY A 369 2.34 -34.68 21.86
C GLY A 369 3.53 -35.22 21.06
N ASP A 370 4.23 -34.37 20.30
CA ASP A 370 5.48 -34.72 19.61
C ASP A 370 6.71 -34.17 20.36
N LEU A 371 7.78 -34.97 20.38
CA LEU A 371 9.09 -34.60 20.95
C LEU A 371 9.95 -33.94 19.87
N GLU A 372 10.20 -32.65 20.00
CA GLU A 372 11.02 -31.88 19.06
C GLU A 372 12.41 -31.61 19.65
N LEU A 373 13.47 -32.10 18.97
CA LEU A 373 14.84 -31.79 19.36
C LEU A 373 15.15 -30.32 19.02
N MET A 374 15.27 -29.49 20.05
CA MET A 374 15.57 -28.07 19.89
C MET A 374 17.06 -27.86 19.60
N VAL A 375 17.92 -28.48 20.41
CA VAL A 375 19.37 -28.29 20.37
C VAL A 375 20.10 -29.55 20.84
N ASN A 376 21.26 -29.85 20.25
CA ASN A 376 22.20 -30.84 20.74
C ASN A 376 23.65 -30.34 20.67
N ILE A 377 24.49 -30.87 21.55
CA ILE A 377 25.96 -30.76 21.50
C ILE A 377 26.50 -32.19 21.44
N GLY A 378 27.41 -32.45 20.51
CA GLY A 378 27.97 -33.78 20.25
C GLY A 378 27.08 -34.65 19.37
N ASP A 379 27.10 -35.96 19.58
CA ASP A 379 26.34 -36.90 18.77
C ASP A 379 24.82 -36.71 18.93
N THR A 380 24.07 -36.87 17.84
CA THR A 380 22.61 -36.79 17.85
C THR A 380 21.99 -37.92 18.67
N PRO A 381 21.15 -37.61 19.68
CA PRO A 381 20.54 -38.63 20.54
C PRO A 381 19.49 -39.46 19.76
N PRO A 382 19.29 -40.75 20.10
CA PRO A 382 18.25 -41.58 19.50
C PRO A 382 16.85 -41.19 20.03
N ILE A 383 16.26 -40.13 19.48
CA ILE A 383 14.97 -39.55 19.91
C ILE A 383 13.82 -40.57 19.86
N HIS A 384 13.80 -41.45 18.84
CA HIS A 384 12.73 -42.44 18.68
C HIS A 384 12.73 -43.50 19.79
N GLU A 385 13.89 -43.98 20.24
CA GLU A 385 14.00 -44.96 21.33
C GLU A 385 13.69 -44.34 22.70
N MET A 386 13.96 -43.03 22.86
CA MET A 386 13.65 -42.28 24.07
C MET A 386 12.15 -42.00 24.25
N SER A 387 11.39 -41.86 23.17
CA SER A 387 9.96 -41.51 23.22
C SER A 387 9.10 -42.56 23.95
N ASP A 388 9.37 -43.85 23.74
CA ASP A 388 8.69 -44.96 24.41
C ASP A 388 9.08 -45.07 25.90
N GLY A 389 10.34 -44.75 26.24
CA GLY A 389 10.85 -44.78 27.62
C GLY A 389 10.43 -43.57 28.46
N LEU A 390 10.34 -42.37 27.88
CA LEU A 390 10.00 -41.13 28.56
C LEU A 390 8.55 -41.07 29.03
N ASN A 391 7.61 -41.63 28.25
CA ASN A 391 6.21 -41.75 28.65
C ASN A 391 6.01 -42.64 29.89
N HIS A 392 6.86 -43.68 30.05
CA HIS A 392 6.86 -44.56 31.22
C HIS A 392 7.51 -43.91 32.47
N VAL A 393 8.55 -43.09 32.28
CA VAL A 393 9.24 -42.39 33.37
C VAL A 393 8.41 -41.22 33.90
N ALA A 394 7.70 -40.50 33.02
CA ALA A 394 6.79 -39.42 33.40
C ALA A 394 5.55 -39.89 34.19
N THR A 395 5.06 -41.12 33.95
CA THR A 395 3.87 -41.67 34.62
C THR A 395 4.16 -42.39 35.95
N GLN A 396 5.39 -42.85 36.20
CA GLN A 396 5.70 -43.65 37.40
C GLN A 396 6.15 -42.83 38.63
N ASN A 397 6.65 -41.60 38.49
CA ASN A 397 7.35 -40.91 39.60
C ASN A 397 6.95 -39.44 39.81
N GLY A 398 5.64 -39.17 39.91
CA GLY A 398 5.11 -37.82 40.18
C GLY A 398 5.88 -37.03 41.25
N ASN A 399 6.09 -35.74 40.97
CA ASN A 399 6.46 -34.65 41.89
C ASN A 399 7.91 -34.52 42.42
N GLY A 400 8.92 -35.13 41.81
CA GLY A 400 10.33 -34.87 42.17
C GLY A 400 10.99 -33.75 41.35
N ASN A 401 11.32 -32.60 41.95
CA ASN A 401 12.28 -31.62 41.40
C ASN A 401 13.70 -32.22 41.38
N GLY A 402 13.93 -33.18 40.49
CA GLY A 402 15.09 -34.08 40.55
C GLY A 402 15.85 -34.18 39.24
N LEU A 403 17.14 -34.47 39.38
CA LEU A 403 17.97 -35.04 38.33
C LEU A 403 17.68 -36.54 38.28
N PHE A 404 17.29 -37.07 37.12
CA PHE A 404 16.99 -38.49 36.92
C PHE A 404 18.09 -39.15 36.11
N ILE A 405 18.28 -40.45 36.29
CA ILE A 405 19.25 -41.24 35.52
C ILE A 405 18.46 -42.14 34.59
N TRP A 406 18.70 -42.00 33.29
CA TRP A 406 18.17 -42.89 32.27
C TRP A 406 19.33 -43.36 31.40
N ASP A 407 19.66 -44.65 31.54
CA ASP A 407 20.74 -45.31 30.82
C ASP A 407 22.09 -44.57 31.01
N ASN A 408 22.71 -44.09 29.92
CA ASN A 408 23.93 -43.28 29.96
C ASN A 408 23.67 -41.76 30.02
N PHE A 409 22.48 -41.31 30.43
CA PHE A 409 22.13 -39.89 30.49
C PHE A 409 21.56 -39.48 31.86
N TRP A 410 21.91 -38.27 32.29
CA TRP A 410 21.15 -37.54 33.29
C TRP A 410 20.05 -36.75 32.59
N LEU A 411 18.82 -36.88 33.07
CA LEU A 411 17.65 -36.16 32.56
C LEU A 411 17.16 -35.16 33.60
N VAL A 412 16.88 -33.94 33.16
CA VAL A 412 16.26 -32.88 33.96
C VAL A 412 14.98 -32.45 33.25
N PRO A 413 13.79 -32.62 33.86
CA PRO A 413 12.57 -32.10 33.29
C PRO A 413 12.56 -30.57 33.38
N LEU A 414 12.16 -29.92 32.29
CA LEU A 414 12.00 -28.48 32.19
C LEU A 414 10.53 -28.15 32.45
N HIS A 415 10.21 -27.77 33.69
CA HIS A 415 8.85 -27.44 34.11
C HIS A 415 8.50 -25.97 33.82
N SER A 416 7.23 -25.69 33.54
CA SER A 416 6.70 -24.31 33.50
C SER A 416 6.78 -23.66 34.88
N GLN A 417 7.14 -22.38 34.92
CA GLN A 417 7.13 -21.62 36.17
C GLN A 417 5.72 -21.23 36.63
N ARG A 418 4.75 -21.16 35.71
CA ARG A 418 3.34 -20.88 36.02
C ARG A 418 2.62 -22.07 36.62
N THR A 419 2.86 -23.24 36.06
CA THR A 419 2.22 -24.50 36.46
C THR A 419 3.34 -25.49 36.71
N ASN A 420 3.71 -25.69 37.98
CA ASN A 420 4.81 -26.59 38.35
C ASN A 420 4.59 -28.06 37.94
N GLU A 421 3.42 -28.39 37.39
CA GLU A 421 3.03 -29.71 36.89
C GLU A 421 3.21 -29.86 35.37
N GLU A 422 3.32 -28.77 34.62
CA GLU A 422 3.42 -28.81 33.15
C GLU A 422 4.89 -28.92 32.71
N VAL A 423 5.23 -30.00 32.01
CA VAL A 423 6.57 -30.24 31.47
C VAL A 423 6.66 -29.66 30.06
N LEU A 424 7.49 -28.63 29.90
CA LEU A 424 7.76 -27.97 28.62
C LEU A 424 8.78 -28.73 27.77
N GLY A 425 9.65 -29.51 28.41
CA GLY A 425 10.72 -30.23 27.73
C GLY A 425 11.62 -31.01 28.68
N ILE A 426 12.67 -31.61 28.14
CA ILE A 426 13.64 -32.43 28.86
C ILE A 426 15.05 -32.03 28.41
N LEU A 427 15.93 -31.78 29.38
CA LEU A 427 17.37 -31.63 29.19
C LEU A 427 18.05 -32.97 29.47
N GLY A 428 18.86 -33.46 28.54
CA GLY A 428 19.66 -34.67 28.71
C GLY A 428 21.16 -34.38 28.65
N ILE A 429 21.93 -35.00 29.54
CA ILE A 429 23.37 -34.82 29.67
C ILE A 429 24.04 -36.19 29.72
N ALA A 430 25.01 -36.46 28.85
CA ALA A 430 25.70 -37.75 28.85
C ALA A 430 26.51 -37.95 30.13
N ARG A 431 26.42 -39.16 30.68
CA ARG A 431 27.03 -39.60 31.93
C ARG A 431 28.07 -40.68 31.66
N LYS A 432 29.15 -40.68 32.45
CA LYS A 432 30.04 -41.85 32.61
C LYS A 432 29.55 -42.72 33.77
N PRO A 433 29.52 -44.06 33.67
CA PRO A 433 28.91 -44.96 34.67
C PRO A 433 29.40 -44.74 36.12
N GLU A 434 30.66 -44.32 36.30
CA GLU A 434 31.31 -44.11 37.60
C GLU A 434 31.22 -42.66 38.13
N SER A 435 30.63 -41.75 37.36
CA SER A 435 30.53 -40.33 37.73
C SER A 435 29.30 -40.05 38.60
N ILE A 436 29.54 -39.37 39.73
CA ILE A 436 28.55 -38.78 40.62
C ILE A 436 28.71 -37.25 40.50
N LEU A 437 27.62 -36.53 40.28
CA LEU A 437 27.63 -35.06 40.26
C LEU A 437 27.86 -34.54 41.67
N GLU A 438 28.81 -33.63 41.83
CA GLU A 438 28.99 -32.88 43.08
C GLU A 438 27.80 -31.94 43.30
N ASP A 439 27.48 -31.62 44.56
CA ASP A 439 26.31 -30.78 44.89
C ASP A 439 26.37 -29.38 44.23
N ASP A 440 27.56 -28.78 44.12
CA ASP A 440 27.75 -27.49 43.42
C ASP A 440 27.50 -27.61 41.90
N GLN A 441 27.92 -28.71 41.27
CA GLN A 441 27.64 -28.96 39.86
C GLN A 441 26.15 -29.20 39.63
N LYS A 442 25.51 -29.95 40.52
CA LYS A 442 24.07 -30.21 40.48
C LYS A 442 23.26 -28.93 40.59
N GLU A 443 23.62 -28.02 41.51
CA GLU A 443 22.96 -26.72 41.67
C GLU A 443 23.12 -25.85 40.42
N ALA A 444 24.33 -25.79 39.84
CA ALA A 444 24.58 -25.05 38.60
C ALA A 444 23.76 -25.58 37.41
N VAL A 445 23.62 -26.90 37.29
CA VAL A 445 22.80 -27.53 36.23
C VAL A 445 21.33 -27.21 36.41
N LEU A 446 20.80 -27.28 37.63
CA LEU A 446 19.41 -26.95 37.91
C LEU A 446 19.12 -25.48 37.60
N PHE A 447 20.03 -24.55 37.93
CA PHE A 447 19.88 -23.14 37.59
C PHE A 447 19.87 -22.90 36.08
N LEU A 448 20.76 -23.56 35.33
CA LEU A 448 20.80 -23.45 33.87
C LEU A 448 19.58 -24.12 33.21
N ALA A 449 19.10 -25.23 33.76
CA ALA A 449 17.86 -25.87 33.34
C ALA A 449 16.65 -24.94 33.58
N GLU A 450 16.58 -24.23 34.70
CA GLU A 450 15.52 -23.25 34.97
C GLU A 450 15.53 -22.10 33.93
N ARG A 451 16.71 -21.65 33.51
CA ARG A 451 16.85 -20.64 32.44
C ARG A 451 16.38 -21.16 31.08
N ALA A 452 16.70 -22.42 30.75
CA ALA A 452 16.19 -23.06 29.54
C ALA A 452 14.66 -23.21 29.58
N ALA A 453 14.10 -23.61 30.73
CA ALA A 453 12.66 -23.74 30.93
C ALA A 453 11.93 -22.40 30.73
N THR A 454 12.48 -21.31 31.27
CA THR A 454 11.91 -19.95 31.09
C THR A 454 11.85 -19.54 29.61
N ALA A 455 12.92 -19.81 28.86
CA ALA A 455 12.98 -19.47 27.44
C ALA A 455 12.02 -20.33 26.58
N LEU A 456 11.85 -21.61 26.93
CA LEU A 456 10.86 -22.48 26.29
C LEU A 456 9.43 -22.04 26.61
N GLU A 457 9.16 -21.61 27.85
CA GLU A 457 7.84 -21.09 28.25
C GLU A 457 7.47 -19.84 27.45
N ASP A 458 8.39 -18.89 27.33
CA ASP A 458 8.21 -17.69 26.51
C ASP A 458 7.94 -18.05 25.04
N HIS A 459 8.61 -19.08 24.52
CA HIS A 459 8.38 -19.55 23.15
C HIS A 459 6.98 -20.12 22.94
N VAL A 460 6.51 -20.97 23.85
CA VAL A 460 5.15 -21.56 23.78
C VAL A 460 4.09 -20.45 23.80
N GLN A 461 4.22 -19.47 24.69
CA GLN A 461 3.30 -18.32 24.75
C GLN A 461 3.30 -17.50 23.45
N GLN A 462 4.45 -17.31 22.82
CA GLN A 462 4.53 -16.63 21.52
C GLN A 462 3.79 -17.41 20.42
N GLN A 463 3.89 -18.74 20.40
CA GLN A 463 3.15 -19.56 19.44
C GLN A 463 1.63 -19.50 19.65
N GLU A 464 1.15 -19.48 20.89
CA GLU A 464 -0.28 -19.30 21.20
C GLU A 464 -0.82 -17.94 20.72
N ILE A 465 -0.04 -16.87 20.89
CA ILE A 465 -0.42 -15.54 20.40
C ILE A 465 -0.45 -15.51 18.87
N ILE A 466 0.56 -16.09 18.22
CA ILE A 466 0.64 -16.13 16.74
C ILE A 466 -0.54 -16.90 16.16
N SER A 467 -0.81 -18.11 16.67
CA SER A 467 -1.97 -18.91 16.22
C SER A 467 -3.29 -18.20 16.48
N SER A 468 -3.44 -17.50 17.62
CA SER A 468 -4.60 -16.65 17.89
C SER A 468 -4.76 -15.51 16.88
N ILE A 469 -3.67 -14.89 16.43
CA ILE A 469 -3.71 -13.86 15.37
C ILE A 469 -4.07 -14.47 14.01
N GLU A 470 -3.50 -15.64 13.67
CA GLU A 470 -3.81 -16.36 12.44
C GLU A 470 -5.30 -16.72 12.36
N THR A 471 -5.91 -17.12 13.48
CA THR A 471 -7.36 -17.38 13.54
C THR A 471 -8.23 -16.11 13.39
N LEU A 472 -7.71 -14.93 13.77
CA LEU A 472 -8.41 -13.65 13.64
C LEU A 472 -8.24 -12.98 12.26
N SER A 473 -7.18 -13.33 11.53
CA SER A 473 -6.87 -12.79 10.19
C SER A 473 -8.05 -12.83 9.19
N PRO A 474 -8.83 -13.93 9.09
CA PRO A 474 -9.97 -14.01 8.18
C PRO A 474 -11.07 -12.97 8.46
N GLN A 475 -11.30 -12.67 9.74
CA GLN A 475 -12.33 -11.71 10.16
C GLN A 475 -11.89 -10.27 9.85
N ILE A 476 -10.62 -9.95 10.04
CA ILE A 476 -10.03 -8.64 9.71
C ILE A 476 -10.10 -8.40 8.20
N ASP A 477 -9.76 -9.41 7.40
CA ASP A 477 -9.87 -9.37 5.95
C ASP A 477 -11.31 -9.12 5.49
N MET A 478 -12.29 -9.81 6.08
CA MET A 478 -13.70 -9.61 5.79
C MET A 478 -14.16 -8.18 6.11
N ILE A 479 -13.79 -7.64 7.28
CA ILE A 479 -14.12 -6.26 7.67
C ILE A 479 -13.46 -5.24 6.72
N GLN A 480 -12.21 -5.47 6.29
CA GLN A 480 -11.54 -4.61 5.33
C GLN A 480 -12.22 -4.66 3.95
N ARG A 481 -12.66 -5.83 3.50
CA ARG A 481 -13.42 -6.02 2.25
C ARG A 481 -14.79 -5.33 2.32
N LEU A 482 -15.55 -5.52 3.39
CA LEU A 482 -16.83 -4.85 3.62
C LEU A 482 -16.67 -3.31 3.65
N ARG A 483 -15.60 -2.82 4.28
CA ARG A 483 -15.28 -1.39 4.33
C ARG A 483 -14.90 -0.85 2.95
N ALA A 484 -14.13 -1.60 2.16
CA ALA A 484 -13.78 -1.21 0.79
C ALA A 484 -15.02 -1.17 -0.11
N ALA A 485 -15.91 -2.16 0.01
CA ALA A 485 -17.13 -2.26 -0.78
C ALA A 485 -18.16 -1.16 -0.45
N SER A 486 -18.31 -0.79 0.82
CA SER A 486 -19.23 0.28 1.26
C SER A 486 -18.98 1.65 0.62
N ARG A 487 -17.78 1.88 0.05
CA ARG A 487 -17.37 3.19 -0.50
C ARG A 487 -17.41 3.27 -2.02
N TYR A 488 -17.58 2.16 -2.74
CA TYR A 488 -17.70 2.15 -4.20
C TYR A 488 -19.12 2.45 -4.72
N GLY A 489 -20.06 2.76 -3.83
CA GLY A 489 -21.42 3.17 -4.22
C GLY A 489 -22.36 2.01 -4.53
N ASP A 490 -21.90 0.76 -4.48
CA ASP A 490 -22.77 -0.41 -4.52
C ASP A 490 -23.27 -0.75 -3.11
N THR A 491 -24.38 -0.12 -2.73
CA THR A 491 -25.19 -0.51 -1.56
C THR A 491 -25.60 -2.00 -1.59
N ASN A 492 -25.52 -2.64 -2.76
CA ASN A 492 -25.78 -4.06 -2.96
C ASN A 492 -24.76 -4.97 -2.23
N VAL A 493 -23.52 -4.52 -1.98
CA VAL A 493 -22.52 -5.36 -1.29
C VAL A 493 -22.74 -5.42 0.23
N LEU A 494 -23.43 -4.42 0.80
CA LEU A 494 -23.80 -4.41 2.23
C LEU A 494 -25.13 -5.10 2.52
N THR A 495 -25.92 -5.39 1.48
CA THR A 495 -27.28 -5.97 1.58
C THR A 495 -27.41 -7.35 0.95
N ALA A 496 -26.43 -7.80 0.16
CA ALA A 496 -26.40 -9.15 -0.38
C ALA A 496 -25.86 -10.14 0.67
N PRO A 497 -26.61 -11.19 1.04
CA PRO A 497 -26.11 -12.30 1.87
C PRO A 497 -25.10 -13.20 1.15
N GLU A 498 -24.72 -12.88 -0.10
CA GLU A 498 -24.13 -13.84 -1.02
C GLU A 498 -22.81 -13.32 -1.61
N ILE A 499 -21.81 -14.21 -1.59
CA ILE A 499 -20.48 -14.05 -2.18
C ILE A 499 -20.63 -13.51 -3.61
N PRO A 500 -20.13 -12.30 -3.93
CA PRO A 500 -20.08 -11.81 -5.29
C PRO A 500 -19.20 -12.73 -6.12
N LEU A 501 -19.79 -13.39 -7.12
CA LEU A 501 -19.09 -14.27 -8.05
C LEU A 501 -18.30 -13.42 -9.05
N GLU A 502 -17.19 -12.82 -8.60
CA GLU A 502 -16.19 -12.28 -9.52
C GLU A 502 -15.29 -13.43 -10.01
N SER A 503 -15.25 -13.63 -11.33
CA SER A 503 -14.56 -14.75 -11.99
C SER A 503 -13.08 -14.96 -11.63
N PRO A 504 -12.24 -13.95 -11.31
CA PRO A 504 -10.81 -14.19 -11.07
C PRO A 504 -10.52 -14.95 -9.77
N ASP A 505 -11.34 -14.77 -8.73
CA ASP A 505 -11.12 -15.38 -7.42
C ASP A 505 -11.54 -16.86 -7.39
N VAL A 506 -12.59 -17.22 -8.13
CA VAL A 506 -13.08 -18.60 -8.25
C VAL A 506 -12.04 -19.50 -8.91
N VAL A 507 -11.38 -19.01 -9.97
CA VAL A 507 -10.31 -19.76 -10.66
C VAL A 507 -9.17 -20.12 -9.71
N ARG A 508 -8.81 -19.21 -8.80
CA ARG A 508 -7.77 -19.46 -7.78
C ARG A 508 -8.22 -20.51 -6.77
N TRP A 509 -9.45 -20.43 -6.26
CA TRP A 509 -9.97 -21.43 -5.31
C TRP A 509 -10.09 -22.82 -5.94
N VAL A 510 -10.52 -22.89 -7.19
CA VAL A 510 -10.60 -24.15 -7.95
C VAL A 510 -9.21 -24.76 -8.15
N LYS A 511 -8.19 -23.94 -8.49
CA LYS A 511 -6.80 -24.40 -8.57
C LYS A 511 -6.31 -25.01 -7.25
N ASP A 512 -6.54 -24.29 -6.15
CA ASP A 512 -6.07 -24.71 -4.82
C ASP A 512 -6.77 -26.00 -4.37
N ALA A 513 -8.08 -26.11 -4.62
CA ALA A 513 -8.86 -27.30 -4.33
C ALA A 513 -8.48 -28.51 -5.20
N LEU A 514 -8.28 -28.33 -6.51
CA LEU A 514 -7.81 -29.39 -7.41
C LEU A 514 -6.41 -29.89 -7.04
N THR A 515 -5.52 -28.99 -6.60
CA THR A 515 -4.16 -29.37 -6.18
C THR A 515 -4.18 -30.25 -4.92
N HIS A 516 -5.15 -30.00 -4.02
CA HIS A 516 -5.33 -30.74 -2.77
C HIS A 516 -6.52 -31.73 -2.85
N TYR A 517 -6.84 -32.22 -4.05
CA TYR A 517 -8.01 -33.08 -4.29
C TYR A 517 -8.04 -34.32 -3.37
N TRP A 518 -6.88 -34.92 -3.11
CA TRP A 518 -6.72 -36.10 -2.27
C TRP A 518 -6.62 -35.82 -0.76
N GLY A 519 -6.57 -34.55 -0.33
CA GLY A 519 -6.55 -34.15 1.08
C GLY A 519 -5.72 -32.89 1.35
N GLY A 520 -6.05 -32.20 2.44
CA GLY A 520 -5.38 -31.00 2.92
C GLY A 520 -6.35 -29.89 3.35
N PRO A 521 -5.93 -28.97 4.24
CA PRO A 521 -6.79 -27.91 4.78
C PRO A 521 -7.37 -27.01 3.69
N ARG A 522 -6.66 -26.84 2.56
CA ARG A 522 -7.14 -26.05 1.41
C ARG A 522 -8.34 -26.64 0.66
N LEU A 523 -8.67 -27.92 0.88
CA LEU A 523 -9.89 -28.54 0.34
C LEU A 523 -11.06 -28.35 1.32
N THR A 524 -10.83 -28.60 2.61
CA THR A 524 -11.87 -28.54 3.66
C THR A 524 -12.26 -27.10 4.03
N ASP A 525 -11.31 -26.17 4.04
CA ASP A 525 -11.52 -24.74 4.34
C ASP A 525 -11.69 -23.90 3.08
N SER A 526 -11.98 -24.54 1.93
CA SER A 526 -12.13 -23.83 0.67
C SER A 526 -13.37 -22.93 0.69
N PRO A 527 -13.27 -21.67 0.24
CA PRO A 527 -14.43 -20.80 0.04
C PRO A 527 -15.48 -21.39 -0.91
N LEU A 528 -15.13 -22.39 -1.73
CA LEU A 528 -16.05 -23.13 -2.59
C LEU A 528 -17.11 -23.92 -1.80
N MET A 529 -16.86 -24.26 -0.54
CA MET A 529 -17.84 -24.88 0.35
C MET A 529 -19.08 -24.00 0.58
N GLY A 530 -18.94 -22.69 0.40
CA GLY A 530 -20.04 -21.73 0.52
C GLY A 530 -21.04 -21.74 -0.64
N LEU A 531 -20.72 -22.40 -1.77
CA LEU A 531 -21.58 -22.44 -2.95
C LEU A 531 -22.83 -23.28 -2.71
N ASN A 532 -23.97 -22.86 -3.29
CA ASN A 532 -25.23 -23.57 -3.13
C ASN A 532 -25.19 -24.96 -3.78
N VAL A 533 -24.44 -25.13 -4.87
CA VAL A 533 -24.22 -26.43 -5.52
C VAL A 533 -23.54 -27.43 -4.60
N VAL A 534 -22.50 -26.98 -3.88
CA VAL A 534 -21.75 -27.85 -2.95
C VAL A 534 -22.62 -28.18 -1.73
N ARG A 535 -23.39 -27.20 -1.23
CA ARG A 535 -24.31 -27.41 -0.11
C ARG A 535 -25.43 -28.39 -0.44
N LYS A 536 -26.02 -28.29 -1.63
CA LYS A 536 -27.03 -29.25 -2.11
C LYS A 536 -26.45 -30.67 -2.21
N THR A 537 -25.23 -30.79 -2.71
CA THR A 537 -24.55 -32.09 -2.85
C THR A 537 -24.15 -32.68 -1.48
N LEU A 538 -23.88 -31.82 -0.49
CA LEU A 538 -23.62 -32.21 0.89
C LEU A 538 -24.87 -32.84 1.54
N GLU A 539 -26.05 -32.26 1.30
CA GLU A 539 -27.34 -32.81 1.76
C GLU A 539 -27.61 -34.21 1.14
N GLU A 540 -27.07 -34.49 -0.04
CA GLU A 540 -27.20 -35.79 -0.73
C GLU A 540 -26.15 -36.84 -0.29
N HIS A 541 -25.01 -36.45 0.30
CA HIS A 541 -23.84 -37.32 0.55
C HIS A 541 -23.37 -37.40 2.02
N GLN A 542 -24.30 -37.59 2.98
CA GLN A 542 -24.02 -37.98 4.38
C GLN A 542 -22.78 -37.29 5.01
N ASP A 543 -22.87 -35.97 5.19
CA ASP A 543 -22.08 -35.15 6.13
C ASP A 543 -20.55 -35.09 5.99
N ASN A 544 -19.93 -35.55 4.88
CA ASN A 544 -18.51 -35.29 4.64
C ASN A 544 -18.27 -34.12 3.65
N PRO A 545 -17.86 -32.92 4.14
CA PRO A 545 -17.68 -31.73 3.31
C PRO A 545 -16.62 -31.91 2.20
N ALA A 546 -15.55 -32.65 2.49
CA ALA A 546 -14.49 -32.91 1.51
C ALA A 546 -15.00 -33.77 0.35
N ASN A 547 -15.88 -34.75 0.62
CA ASN A 547 -16.42 -35.62 -0.42
C ASN A 547 -17.44 -34.88 -1.31
N ALA A 548 -18.27 -34.02 -0.72
CA ALA A 548 -19.20 -33.18 -1.49
C ALA A 548 -18.45 -32.27 -2.47
N LEU A 549 -17.38 -31.61 -2.02
CA LEU A 549 -16.58 -30.75 -2.90
C LEU A 549 -15.82 -31.56 -3.97
N ARG A 550 -15.28 -32.74 -3.63
CA ARG A 550 -14.66 -33.64 -4.62
C ARG A 550 -15.65 -34.07 -5.70
N ALA A 551 -16.87 -34.41 -5.32
CA ALA A 551 -17.91 -34.80 -6.27
C ALA A 551 -18.20 -33.67 -7.26
N ILE A 552 -18.31 -32.42 -6.77
CA ILE A 552 -18.52 -31.24 -7.63
C ILE A 552 -17.31 -30.95 -8.52
N LEU A 553 -16.09 -31.03 -8.00
CA LEU A 553 -14.87 -30.85 -8.80
C LEU A 553 -14.78 -31.92 -9.90
N ARG A 554 -15.11 -33.16 -9.58
CA ARG A 554 -15.14 -34.26 -10.56
C ARG A 554 -16.21 -34.03 -11.63
N GLN A 555 -17.42 -33.66 -11.22
CA GLN A 555 -18.51 -33.33 -12.14
C GLN A 555 -18.16 -32.14 -13.05
N ALA A 556 -17.45 -31.14 -12.53
CA ALA A 556 -16.97 -30.01 -13.32
C ALA A 556 -15.89 -30.41 -14.32
N VAL A 557 -14.95 -31.28 -13.93
CA VAL A 557 -13.96 -31.85 -14.85
C VAL A 557 -14.62 -32.68 -15.93
N ASP A 558 -15.65 -33.45 -15.59
CA ASP A 558 -16.41 -34.26 -16.55
C ASP A 558 -17.24 -33.41 -17.52
N GLN A 559 -17.71 -32.22 -17.15
CA GLN A 559 -18.36 -31.29 -18.09
C GLN A 559 -17.39 -30.69 -19.11
N VAL A 560 -16.09 -30.65 -18.82
CA VAL A 560 -15.04 -30.20 -19.75
C VAL A 560 -14.67 -31.33 -20.75
N ARG A 561 -15.22 -32.53 -20.60
CA ARG A 561 -14.96 -33.68 -21.48
C ARG A 561 -15.61 -33.50 -22.86
N PRO A 562 -14.85 -33.58 -23.97
CA PRO A 562 -15.41 -33.58 -25.33
C PRO A 562 -16.19 -34.87 -25.65
N GLU A 563 -17.12 -34.80 -26.60
CA GLU A 563 -17.85 -35.97 -27.10
C GLU A 563 -16.96 -36.89 -27.95
N GLY A 564 -17.01 -38.21 -27.69
CA GLY A 564 -16.29 -39.24 -28.47
C GLY A 564 -15.38 -40.14 -27.65
N GLU A 565 -14.63 -41.01 -28.35
CA GLU A 565 -13.60 -41.87 -27.75
C GLU A 565 -12.34 -41.08 -27.40
N ARG A 566 -11.67 -41.47 -26.31
CA ARG A 566 -10.51 -40.76 -25.76
C ARG A 566 -9.37 -40.67 -26.79
N ARG A 567 -8.99 -39.46 -27.15
CA ARG A 567 -7.87 -39.17 -28.07
C ARG A 567 -6.85 -38.21 -27.44
N PHE A 568 -5.63 -38.20 -27.98
CA PHE A 568 -4.60 -37.20 -27.65
C PHE A 568 -4.62 -36.03 -28.65
N THR A 569 -5.81 -35.61 -29.09
CA THR A 569 -6.03 -34.50 -30.01
C THR A 569 -6.22 -33.19 -29.26
N GLY A 570 -6.08 -32.05 -29.95
CA GLY A 570 -6.16 -30.70 -29.37
C GLY A 570 -7.39 -30.44 -28.48
N GLU A 571 -8.53 -31.01 -28.84
CA GLU A 571 -9.81 -30.89 -28.11
C GLU A 571 -9.79 -31.63 -26.76
N TRP A 572 -9.09 -32.76 -26.68
CA TRP A 572 -8.99 -33.59 -25.47
C TRP A 572 -7.86 -33.14 -24.53
N ILE A 573 -6.97 -32.24 -24.98
CA ILE A 573 -5.79 -31.82 -24.20
C ILE A 573 -6.17 -31.27 -22.82
N LEU A 574 -7.21 -30.42 -22.72
CA LEU A 574 -7.59 -29.80 -21.45
C LEU A 574 -8.09 -30.84 -20.44
N TYR A 575 -8.97 -31.75 -20.87
CA TYR A 575 -9.48 -32.85 -20.04
C TYR A 575 -8.36 -33.80 -19.62
N ASN A 576 -7.52 -34.22 -20.56
CA ASN A 576 -6.38 -35.10 -20.29
C ASN A 576 -5.38 -34.49 -19.29
N ILE A 577 -5.14 -33.17 -19.33
CA ILE A 577 -4.30 -32.48 -18.34
C ILE A 577 -4.96 -32.53 -16.96
N LEU A 578 -6.26 -32.24 -16.86
CA LEU A 578 -6.97 -32.23 -15.57
C LEU A 578 -7.00 -33.62 -14.92
N GLU A 579 -7.34 -34.65 -15.70
CA GLU A 579 -7.39 -36.02 -15.24
C GLU A 579 -5.99 -36.51 -14.81
N MET A 580 -4.98 -36.39 -15.68
CA MET A 580 -3.65 -36.91 -15.37
C MET A 580 -2.97 -36.15 -14.23
N LYS A 581 -3.17 -34.83 -14.12
CA LYS A 581 -2.48 -34.01 -13.11
C LYS A 581 -3.14 -34.08 -11.74
N PHE A 582 -4.47 -33.97 -11.68
CA PHE A 582 -5.19 -33.77 -10.42
C PHE A 582 -5.92 -35.02 -9.94
N MET A 583 -6.50 -35.82 -10.85
CA MET A 583 -7.20 -37.05 -10.48
C MET A 583 -6.22 -38.21 -10.31
N GLU A 584 -5.30 -38.41 -11.25
CA GLU A 584 -4.31 -39.49 -11.21
C GLU A 584 -3.02 -39.13 -10.46
N GLY A 585 -2.77 -37.84 -10.20
CA GLY A 585 -1.61 -37.36 -9.43
C GLY A 585 -0.25 -37.47 -10.15
N LYS A 586 -0.21 -37.56 -11.48
CA LYS A 586 1.04 -37.74 -12.24
C LYS A 586 1.97 -36.51 -12.17
N LYS A 587 3.27 -36.75 -12.32
CA LYS A 587 4.28 -35.67 -12.35
C LYS A 587 4.20 -34.87 -13.66
N VAL A 588 4.52 -33.58 -13.59
CA VAL A 588 4.46 -32.64 -14.72
C VAL A 588 5.26 -33.16 -15.92
N ARG A 589 6.48 -33.66 -15.67
CA ARG A 589 7.37 -34.22 -16.70
C ARG A 589 6.78 -35.45 -17.41
N GLU A 590 6.09 -36.32 -16.69
CA GLU A 590 5.45 -37.52 -17.25
C GLU A 590 4.28 -37.14 -18.16
N ILE A 591 3.49 -36.14 -17.74
CA ILE A 591 2.35 -35.63 -18.51
C ILE A 591 2.84 -34.94 -19.79
N ALA A 592 3.86 -34.08 -19.69
CA ALA A 592 4.47 -33.40 -20.82
C ALA A 592 4.99 -34.39 -21.87
N THR A 593 5.65 -35.47 -21.42
CA THR A 593 6.14 -36.55 -22.28
C THR A 593 4.98 -37.30 -22.94
N ARG A 594 3.92 -37.63 -22.19
CA ARG A 594 2.77 -38.40 -22.69
C ARG A 594 1.88 -37.62 -23.65
N LEU A 595 1.81 -36.30 -23.49
CA LEU A 595 1.07 -35.39 -24.38
C LEU A 595 1.94 -34.77 -25.48
N ALA A 596 3.21 -35.20 -25.61
CA ALA A 596 4.17 -34.69 -26.60
C ALA A 596 4.26 -33.15 -26.63
N MET A 597 4.35 -32.51 -25.46
CA MET A 597 4.44 -31.06 -25.32
C MET A 597 5.54 -30.63 -24.35
N SER A 598 5.99 -29.37 -24.43
CA SER A 598 6.96 -28.81 -23.48
C SER A 598 6.30 -28.50 -22.12
N GLU A 599 7.09 -28.46 -21.05
CA GLU A 599 6.58 -28.12 -19.71
C GLU A 599 5.96 -26.71 -19.67
N ALA A 600 6.55 -25.75 -20.39
CA ALA A 600 6.03 -24.39 -20.47
C ALA A 600 4.65 -24.32 -21.13
N ASP A 601 4.43 -25.09 -22.21
CA ASP A 601 3.12 -25.15 -22.87
C ASP A 601 2.10 -25.91 -22.00
N LEU A 602 2.53 -26.95 -21.28
CA LEU A 602 1.70 -27.67 -20.31
C LEU A 602 1.17 -26.72 -19.22
N TYR A 603 2.02 -25.86 -18.63
CA TYR A 603 1.57 -24.89 -17.62
C TYR A 603 0.57 -23.87 -18.19
N ARG A 604 0.75 -23.44 -19.44
CA ARG A 604 -0.19 -22.53 -20.12
C ARG A 604 -1.55 -23.19 -20.34
N LYS A 605 -1.56 -24.42 -20.86
CA LYS A 605 -2.79 -25.19 -21.12
C LYS A 605 -3.48 -25.62 -19.83
N GLN A 606 -2.72 -25.93 -18.78
CA GLN A 606 -3.25 -26.21 -17.44
C GLN A 606 -4.04 -25.02 -16.89
N ARG A 607 -3.54 -23.79 -17.06
CA ARG A 607 -4.25 -22.59 -16.62
C ARG A 607 -5.61 -22.42 -17.32
N VAL A 608 -5.64 -22.66 -18.63
CA VAL A 608 -6.88 -22.64 -19.43
C VAL A 608 -7.83 -23.75 -19.00
N ALA A 609 -7.30 -24.95 -18.69
CA ALA A 609 -8.12 -26.07 -18.22
C ALA A 609 -8.78 -25.80 -16.86
N ILE A 610 -8.05 -25.18 -15.92
CA ILE A 610 -8.61 -24.77 -14.63
C ILE A 610 -9.69 -23.70 -14.79
N ASP A 611 -9.49 -22.75 -15.71
CA ASP A 611 -10.47 -21.69 -16.01
C ASP A 611 -11.78 -22.28 -16.58
N ALA A 612 -11.68 -23.30 -17.43
CA ALA A 612 -12.84 -24.05 -17.93
C ALA A 612 -13.60 -24.76 -16.79
N VAL A 613 -12.89 -25.39 -15.84
CA VAL A 613 -13.52 -26.03 -14.66
C VAL A 613 -14.21 -24.99 -13.78
N ALA A 614 -13.59 -23.84 -13.55
CA ALA A 614 -14.19 -22.75 -12.78
C ALA A 614 -15.48 -22.23 -13.44
N THR A 615 -15.47 -22.10 -14.77
CA THR A 615 -16.65 -21.72 -15.56
C THR A 615 -17.77 -22.75 -15.41
N ALA A 616 -17.46 -24.04 -15.51
CA ALA A 616 -18.43 -25.12 -15.31
C ALA A 616 -19.07 -25.11 -13.91
N ILE A 617 -18.29 -24.86 -12.85
CA ILE A 617 -18.81 -24.74 -11.47
C ILE A 617 -19.74 -23.54 -11.34
N LEU A 618 -19.41 -22.41 -11.97
CA LEU A 618 -20.27 -21.22 -11.99
C LEU A 618 -21.59 -21.47 -12.71
N GLU A 619 -21.57 -22.19 -13.83
CA GLU A 619 -22.79 -22.58 -14.54
C GLU A 619 -23.68 -23.49 -13.70
N MET A 620 -23.08 -24.46 -12.99
CA MET A 620 -23.81 -25.30 -12.04
C MET A 620 -24.45 -24.45 -10.93
N GLU A 621 -23.73 -23.44 -10.42
CA GLU A 621 -24.23 -22.53 -9.37
C GLU A 621 -25.40 -21.69 -9.86
N GLN A 622 -25.32 -21.19 -11.09
CA GLN A 622 -26.41 -20.45 -11.72
C GLN A 622 -27.65 -21.31 -11.92
N LYS A 623 -27.49 -22.57 -12.36
CA LYS A 623 -28.61 -23.53 -12.51
C LYS A 623 -29.32 -23.79 -11.18
N VAL A 624 -28.56 -24.07 -10.12
CA VAL A 624 -29.13 -24.30 -8.78
C VAL A 624 -29.83 -23.05 -8.25
N ARG A 625 -29.29 -21.85 -8.49
CA ARG A 625 -29.94 -20.59 -8.12
C ARG A 625 -31.23 -20.32 -8.90
N ALA A 626 -31.28 -20.70 -10.17
CA ALA A 626 -32.48 -20.57 -11.00
C ALA A 626 -33.60 -21.49 -10.52
N ASP A 627 -33.29 -22.76 -10.23
CA ASP A 627 -34.25 -23.75 -9.71
C ASP A 627 -34.83 -23.33 -8.35
N LYS A 628 -34.03 -22.67 -7.51
CA LYS A 628 -34.45 -22.20 -6.19
C LYS A 628 -35.30 -20.92 -6.23
N LYS A 629 -35.32 -20.19 -7.36
CA LYS A 629 -36.22 -19.04 -7.57
C LYS A 629 -37.58 -19.44 -8.18
N LEU A 630 -37.66 -20.63 -8.76
CA LEU A 630 -38.88 -21.19 -9.37
C LEU A 630 -39.71 -22.02 -8.39
N ARG A 631 -39.14 -22.43 -7.25
CA ARG A 631 -39.83 -22.96 -6.07
C ARG A 631 -40.03 -21.85 -5.05
#